data_AF-A0A521I8U2-F1
#
_entry.id   AF-A0A521I8U2-F1
#
_cell.length_a   1.000
_cell.length_b   1.000
_cell.length_c   1.000
_cell.angle_alpha   90.00
_cell.angle_beta   90.00
_cell.angle_gamma   90.00
#
_symmetry.space_group_name_H-M   'P 1'
#
loop_
_entity.id
_entity.type
_entity.pdbx_description
1 polymer ?
#
loop_
_entity_poly.entity_id
_entity_poly.type
_entity_poly.pdbx_seq_one_letter_code
_entity_poly.pdbx_strand_id
1 'polypeptide(L)'
;MDFVLTIALVALALAALAYPLYRAHAQAVTVNASTLDDLLAERDGVYATLRDLELDRQLGKLDAADYNALHEKYMTRAAQILQELDTLRGEGAGEEAGAEIEKEVAALRQKTTDGGRRTASKQDQDAGKKELRCANCGRPYNAGDKFCARCGRALH
;
A
#
# COMPACT_ATOMS: atom_id res chain seq x y z
N MET A 1 49.74 8.46 -43.49
CA MET A 1 49.43 7.48 -42.42
C MET A 1 48.70 8.16 -41.25
N ASP A 2 49.08 9.39 -40.91
CA ASP A 2 48.51 10.14 -39.78
C ASP A 2 47.02 10.49 -39.93
N PHE A 3 46.57 10.88 -41.13
CA PHE A 3 45.16 11.17 -41.40
C PHE A 3 44.23 9.95 -41.20
N VAL A 4 44.75 8.73 -41.46
CA VAL A 4 43.96 7.51 -41.28
C VAL A 4 43.84 7.18 -39.78
N LEU A 5 44.91 7.43 -39.02
CA LEU A 5 44.93 7.24 -37.56
C LEU A 5 44.01 8.22 -36.85
N THR A 6 43.98 9.49 -37.27
CA THR A 6 43.09 10.49 -36.67
C THR A 6 41.62 10.17 -36.95
N ILE A 7 41.27 9.78 -38.19
CA ILE A 7 39.91 9.38 -38.54
C ILE A 7 39.48 8.15 -37.74
N ALA A 8 40.35 7.14 -37.60
CA ALA A 8 40.06 5.94 -36.83
C ALA A 8 39.81 6.24 -35.33
N LEU A 9 40.61 7.11 -34.73
CA LEU A 9 40.43 7.52 -33.33
C LEU A 9 39.15 8.31 -33.11
N VAL A 10 38.81 9.22 -34.02
CA VAL A 10 37.54 9.97 -33.96
C VAL A 10 36.35 9.04 -34.12
N ALA A 11 36.38 8.11 -35.08
CA ALA A 11 35.33 7.12 -35.26
C ALA A 11 35.14 6.23 -34.03
N LEU A 12 36.23 5.81 -33.38
CA LEU A 12 36.18 5.01 -32.16
C LEU A 12 35.62 5.81 -30.97
N ALA A 13 35.99 7.09 -30.84
CA ALA A 13 35.43 7.97 -29.82
C ALA A 13 33.93 8.19 -30.03
N LEU A 14 33.49 8.45 -31.27
CA LEU A 14 32.08 8.56 -31.63
C LEU A 14 31.33 7.26 -31.37
N ALA A 15 31.91 6.11 -31.71
CA ALA A 15 31.32 4.80 -31.43
C ALA A 15 31.20 4.53 -29.93
N ALA A 16 32.22 4.89 -29.13
CA ALA A 16 32.18 4.75 -27.68
C ALA A 16 31.10 5.64 -27.04
N LEU A 17 30.83 6.82 -27.60
CA LEU A 17 29.73 7.70 -27.19
C LEU A 17 28.36 7.23 -27.69
N ALA A 18 28.29 6.64 -28.88
CA ALA A 18 27.06 6.11 -29.46
C ALA A 18 26.66 4.76 -28.84
N TYR A 19 27.63 3.98 -28.33
CA TYR A 19 27.42 2.68 -27.70
C TYR A 19 26.44 2.70 -26.52
N PRO A 20 26.56 3.59 -25.51
CA PRO A 20 25.58 3.65 -24.42
C PRO A 20 24.19 4.07 -24.90
N LEU A 21 24.09 4.94 -25.91
CA LEU A 21 22.81 5.34 -26.51
C LEU A 21 22.11 4.17 -27.24
N TYR A 22 22.88 3.36 -27.98
CA TYR A 22 22.34 2.17 -28.64
C TYR A 22 22.01 1.03 -27.66
N ARG A 23 22.78 0.90 -26.58
CA ARG A 23 22.49 -0.07 -25.51
C ARG A 23 21.29 0.34 -24.63
N ALA A 24 21.03 1.63 -24.46
CA ALA A 24 19.85 2.12 -23.73
C ALA A 24 18.53 1.71 -24.41
N HIS A 25 18.53 1.50 -25.73
CA HIS A 25 17.37 0.99 -26.46
C HIS A 25 17.10 -0.52 -26.28
N ALA A 26 18.00 -1.28 -25.65
CA ALA A 26 17.91 -2.74 -25.56
C ALA A 26 17.40 -3.28 -24.21
N GLN A 27 17.00 -2.42 -23.26
CA GLN A 27 16.59 -2.84 -21.92
C GLN A 27 15.07 -2.79 -21.73
N ALA A 28 14.43 -3.96 -21.65
CA ALA A 28 13.04 -4.14 -21.23
C ALA A 28 12.74 -3.67 -19.78
N VAL A 29 13.72 -3.08 -19.08
CA VAL A 29 13.61 -2.55 -17.71
C VAL A 29 13.26 -1.04 -17.70
N THR A 30 13.42 -0.32 -18.81
CA THR A 30 13.10 1.12 -18.89
C THR A 30 11.60 1.40 -19.04
N VAL A 31 10.84 0.45 -19.60
CA VAL A 31 9.42 0.64 -19.91
C VAL A 31 8.56 0.73 -18.64
N ASN A 32 8.88 -0.04 -17.59
CA ASN A 32 8.13 0.02 -16.33
C ASN A 32 8.44 1.28 -15.51
N ALA A 33 9.69 1.75 -15.56
CA ALA A 33 10.07 3.02 -14.93
C ALA A 33 9.43 4.22 -15.66
N SER A 34 9.46 4.21 -17.00
CA SER A 34 8.84 5.29 -17.79
C SER A 34 7.32 5.32 -17.62
N THR A 35 6.65 4.16 -17.63
CA THR A 35 5.20 4.10 -17.38
C THR A 35 4.84 4.56 -15.99
N LEU A 36 5.59 4.17 -14.95
CA LEU A 36 5.39 4.69 -13.59
C LEU A 36 5.53 6.22 -13.54
N ASP A 37 6.59 6.77 -14.14
CA ASP A 37 6.83 8.21 -14.17
C ASP A 37 5.72 8.96 -14.94
N ASP A 38 5.23 8.38 -16.04
CA ASP A 38 4.12 8.92 -16.83
C ASP A 38 2.82 8.98 -15.99
N LEU A 39 2.49 7.90 -15.27
CA LEU A 39 1.31 7.87 -14.39
C LEU A 39 1.45 8.85 -13.21
N LEU A 40 2.65 9.01 -12.66
CA LEU A 40 2.90 9.98 -11.59
C LEU A 40 2.73 11.42 -12.09
N ALA A 41 3.22 11.71 -13.30
CA ALA A 41 3.02 13.01 -13.94
C ALA A 41 1.53 13.28 -14.23
N GLU A 42 0.79 12.27 -14.69
CA GLU A 42 -0.64 12.41 -14.93
C GLU A 42 -1.42 12.68 -13.63
N ARG A 43 -1.10 11.96 -12.54
CA ARG A 43 -1.67 12.20 -11.21
C ARG A 43 -1.47 13.66 -10.79
N ASP A 44 -0.25 14.17 -10.91
CA ASP A 44 0.09 15.53 -10.51
C ASP A 44 -0.65 16.57 -11.36
N GLY A 45 -0.86 16.28 -12.65
CA GLY A 45 -1.70 17.08 -13.54
C GLY A 45 -3.17 17.11 -13.12
N VAL A 46 -3.76 15.97 -12.75
CA VAL A 46 -5.15 15.90 -12.27
C VAL A 46 -5.31 16.65 -10.94
N TYR A 47 -4.34 16.55 -10.03
CA TYR A 47 -4.36 17.29 -8.77
C TYR A 47 -4.25 18.80 -8.96
N ALA A 48 -3.39 19.25 -9.88
CA ALA A 48 -3.33 20.66 -10.24
C ALA A 48 -4.69 21.14 -10.78
N THR A 49 -5.31 20.36 -11.66
CA THR A 49 -6.62 20.69 -12.24
C THR A 49 -7.72 20.78 -11.20
N LEU A 50 -7.79 19.83 -10.25
CA LEU A 50 -8.75 19.88 -9.14
C LEU A 50 -8.57 21.12 -8.26
N ARG A 51 -7.31 21.51 -7.99
CA ARG A 51 -7.01 22.72 -7.23
C ARG A 51 -7.42 23.99 -7.98
N ASP A 52 -7.19 24.03 -9.28
CA ASP A 52 -7.56 25.17 -10.12
C ASP A 52 -9.09 25.31 -10.22
N LEU A 53 -9.83 24.21 -10.34
CA LEU A 53 -11.30 24.20 -10.30
C LEU A 53 -11.85 24.78 -8.99
N GLU A 54 -11.25 24.42 -7.85
CA GLU A 54 -11.65 24.97 -6.56
C GLU A 54 -11.36 26.47 -6.46
N LEU A 55 -10.20 26.91 -6.97
CA LEU A 55 -9.88 28.33 -7.06
C LEU A 55 -10.88 29.08 -7.93
N ASP A 56 -11.22 28.56 -9.10
CA ASP A 56 -12.18 29.19 -10.00
C ASP A 56 -13.59 29.27 -9.39
N ARG A 57 -14.02 28.25 -8.63
CA ARG A 57 -15.25 28.30 -7.84
C ARG A 57 -15.19 29.35 -6.73
N GLN A 58 -14.07 29.47 -6.02
CA GLN A 58 -13.87 30.49 -4.99
C GLN A 58 -13.85 31.91 -5.56
N LEU A 59 -13.30 32.08 -6.75
CA LEU A 59 -13.30 33.34 -7.50
C LEU A 59 -14.64 33.63 -8.18
N GLY A 60 -15.61 32.70 -8.12
CA GLY A 60 -16.93 32.85 -8.71
C GLY A 60 -16.96 32.79 -10.24
N LYS A 61 -15.90 32.24 -10.87
CA LYS A 61 -15.86 32.03 -12.33
C LYS A 61 -16.70 30.84 -12.79
N LEU A 62 -16.94 29.89 -11.87
CA LEU A 62 -17.74 28.69 -12.08
C LEU A 62 -18.91 28.69 -11.12
N ASP A 63 -20.10 28.32 -11.60
CA ASP A 63 -21.23 28.03 -10.75
C ASP A 63 -21.12 26.63 -10.12
N ALA A 64 -22.00 26.35 -9.17
CA ALA A 64 -21.95 25.10 -8.40
C ALA A 64 -22.24 23.86 -9.24
N ALA A 65 -23.12 23.94 -10.25
CA ALA A 65 -23.47 22.79 -11.07
C ALA A 65 -22.29 22.40 -11.98
N ASP A 66 -21.70 23.40 -12.65
CA ASP A 66 -20.55 23.18 -13.54
C ASP A 66 -19.32 22.72 -12.75
N TYR A 67 -19.05 23.31 -11.59
CA TYR A 67 -17.98 22.88 -10.70
C TYR A 67 -18.17 21.41 -10.28
N ASN A 68 -19.37 21.03 -9.81
CA ASN A 68 -19.60 19.67 -9.33
C ASN A 68 -19.41 18.63 -10.43
N ALA A 69 -19.91 18.91 -11.64
CA ALA A 69 -19.78 18.02 -12.79
C ALA A 69 -18.31 17.82 -13.19
N LEU A 70 -17.52 18.90 -13.25
CA LEU A 70 -16.09 18.82 -13.56
C LEU A 70 -15.31 18.12 -12.43
N HIS A 71 -15.57 18.50 -11.18
CA HIS A 71 -14.92 17.93 -10.01
C HIS A 71 -15.13 16.41 -9.93
N GLU A 72 -16.36 15.91 -10.13
CA GLU A 72 -16.66 14.47 -10.13
C GLU A 72 -15.91 13.72 -11.24
N LYS A 73 -15.82 14.31 -12.44
CA LYS A 73 -15.08 13.74 -13.57
C LYS A 73 -13.59 13.59 -13.23
N TYR A 74 -12.95 14.64 -12.71
CA TYR A 74 -11.52 14.61 -12.39
C TYR A 74 -11.22 13.76 -11.15
N MET A 75 -12.12 13.71 -10.16
CA MET A 75 -12.00 12.79 -9.02
C MET A 75 -12.06 11.33 -9.47
N THR A 76 -12.93 11.00 -10.42
CA THR A 76 -13.00 9.67 -11.01
C THR A 76 -11.70 9.33 -11.74
N ARG A 77 -11.14 10.26 -12.53
CA ARG A 77 -9.84 10.05 -13.19
C ARG A 77 -8.70 9.87 -12.19
N ALA A 78 -8.67 10.66 -11.12
CA ALA A 78 -7.68 10.52 -10.05
C ALA A 78 -7.74 9.13 -9.40
N ALA A 79 -8.96 8.64 -9.10
CA ALA A 79 -9.15 7.31 -8.52
C ALA A 79 -8.64 6.20 -9.46
N GLN A 80 -8.88 6.31 -10.76
CA GLN A 80 -8.37 5.35 -11.76
C GLN A 80 -6.84 5.34 -11.80
N ILE A 81 -6.20 6.51 -11.88
CA ILE A 81 -4.73 6.61 -11.90
C ILE A 81 -4.12 6.00 -10.62
N LEU A 82 -4.73 6.24 -9.47
CA LEU A 82 -4.26 5.66 -8.20
C LEU A 82 -4.38 4.12 -8.21
N GLN A 83 -5.46 3.57 -8.75
CA GLN A 83 -5.61 2.13 -8.92
C GLN A 83 -4.54 1.55 -9.85
N GLU A 84 -4.27 2.21 -10.97
CA GLU A 84 -3.22 1.78 -11.91
C GLU A 84 -1.83 1.83 -11.24
N LEU A 85 -1.53 2.88 -10.48
CA LEU A 85 -0.30 2.99 -9.68
C LEU A 85 -0.19 1.90 -8.61
N ASP A 86 -1.30 1.57 -7.94
CA ASP A 86 -1.34 0.48 -6.96
C ASP A 86 -1.13 -0.88 -7.62
N THR A 87 -1.64 -1.10 -8.84
CA THR A 87 -1.34 -2.34 -9.59
C THR A 87 0.14 -2.43 -9.96
N LEU A 88 0.74 -1.35 -10.47
CA LEU A 88 2.16 -1.30 -10.83
C LEU A 88 3.09 -1.46 -9.59
N ARG A 89 2.67 -0.96 -8.42
CA ARG A 89 3.39 -1.18 -7.16
C ARG A 89 3.13 -2.55 -6.54
N GLY A 90 1.92 -3.09 -6.72
CA GLY A 90 1.46 -4.37 -6.21
C GLY A 90 2.15 -5.56 -6.84
N GLU A 91 2.55 -5.45 -8.11
CA GLU A 91 3.30 -6.47 -8.86
C GLU A 91 4.77 -6.63 -8.42
N GLY A 92 5.26 -5.90 -7.41
CA GLY A 92 6.66 -6.04 -6.95
C GLY A 92 6.95 -5.79 -5.47
N ALA A 93 6.05 -5.18 -4.68
CA ALA A 93 6.35 -4.86 -3.28
C ALA A 93 5.21 -5.16 -2.29
N GLY A 94 3.96 -5.17 -2.76
CA GLY A 94 2.79 -5.39 -1.90
C GLY A 94 2.57 -6.86 -1.52
N GLU A 95 2.77 -7.77 -2.47
CA GLU A 95 2.58 -9.22 -2.26
C GLU A 95 3.66 -9.84 -1.36
N GLU A 96 4.94 -9.48 -1.56
CA GLU A 96 6.03 -10.00 -0.73
C GLU A 96 5.98 -9.48 0.72
N ALA A 97 5.68 -8.18 0.89
CA ALA A 97 5.48 -7.60 2.21
C ALA A 97 4.21 -8.15 2.88
N GLY A 98 3.12 -8.31 2.12
CA GLY A 98 1.89 -8.94 2.61
C GLY A 98 2.09 -10.39 3.05
N ALA A 99 2.81 -11.18 2.25
CA ALA A 99 3.09 -12.58 2.54
C ALA A 99 3.98 -12.77 3.78
N GLU A 100 5.01 -11.91 3.98
CA GLU A 100 5.83 -11.98 5.19
C GLU A 100 5.03 -11.57 6.43
N ILE A 101 4.18 -10.53 6.33
CA ILE A 101 3.25 -10.14 7.41
C ILE A 101 2.28 -11.28 7.73
N GLU A 102 1.69 -11.93 6.73
CA GLU A 102 0.76 -13.05 6.93
C GLU A 102 1.42 -14.26 7.57
N LYS A 103 2.66 -14.56 7.19
CA LYS A 103 3.48 -15.61 7.79
C LYS A 103 3.80 -15.31 9.25
N GLU A 104 4.14 -14.06 9.58
CA GLU A 104 4.40 -13.65 10.96
C GLU A 104 3.11 -13.65 11.81
N VAL A 105 1.98 -13.20 11.26
CA VAL A 105 0.66 -13.30 11.89
C VAL A 105 0.24 -14.76 12.10
N ALA A 106 0.49 -15.66 11.15
CA ALA A 106 0.22 -17.08 11.28
C ALA A 106 1.08 -17.73 12.38
N ALA A 107 2.37 -17.38 12.45
CA ALA A 107 3.26 -17.84 13.51
C ALA A 107 2.83 -17.33 14.90
N LEU A 108 2.38 -16.08 15.00
CA LEU A 108 1.82 -15.51 16.22
C LEU A 108 0.49 -16.18 16.61
N ARG A 109 -0.38 -16.51 15.64
CA ARG A 109 -1.62 -17.28 15.86
C ARG A 109 -1.35 -18.69 16.34
N GLN A 110 -0.30 -19.36 15.84
CA GLN A 110 0.10 -20.67 16.34
C GLN A 110 0.65 -20.60 17.78
N LYS A 111 1.48 -19.59 18.08
CA LYS A 111 1.97 -19.34 19.45
C LYS A 111 0.84 -18.97 20.43
N THR A 112 -0.18 -18.26 19.98
CA THR A 112 -1.33 -17.87 20.82
C THR A 112 -2.41 -18.96 20.90
N THR A 113 -2.56 -19.83 19.90
CA THR A 113 -3.42 -21.02 19.98
C THR A 113 -2.85 -22.10 20.90
N ASP A 114 -1.53 -22.12 21.12
CA ASP A 114 -0.89 -22.90 22.18
C ASP A 114 -1.00 -22.23 23.58
N GLY A 115 -1.42 -20.95 23.63
CA GLY A 115 -1.78 -20.20 24.84
C GLY A 115 -3.28 -20.20 25.18
N GLY A 116 -4.15 -20.57 24.22
CA GLY A 116 -5.61 -20.66 24.40
C GLY A 116 -6.12 -22.03 24.85
N ARG A 117 -5.23 -23.03 24.97
CA ARG A 117 -5.54 -24.38 25.45
C ARG A 117 -4.56 -24.88 26.51
N ARG A 118 -4.02 -23.97 27.33
CA ARG A 118 -3.21 -24.33 28.51
C ARG A 118 -3.83 -23.80 29.79
N THR A 119 -4.98 -24.36 30.16
CA THR A 119 -5.33 -24.65 31.56
C THR A 119 -6.29 -25.85 31.60
N ALA A 120 -5.87 -26.97 31.00
CA ALA A 120 -6.36 -28.28 31.38
C ALA A 120 -5.14 -29.16 31.67
N SER A 121 -4.99 -29.53 32.94
CA SER A 121 -4.04 -30.50 33.47
C SER A 121 -2.63 -30.00 33.84
N LYS A 122 -2.53 -29.36 35.01
CA LYS A 122 -1.99 -30.04 36.21
C LYS A 122 -2.36 -29.25 37.46
N GLN A 123 -2.97 -29.98 38.39
CA GLN A 123 -3.41 -29.52 39.70
C GLN A 123 -2.21 -29.05 40.53
N ASP A 124 -2.36 -27.90 41.19
CA ASP A 124 -2.12 -27.69 42.63
C ASP A 124 -2.84 -26.36 42.98
N GLN A 125 -4.02 -26.42 43.62
CA GLN A 125 -4.24 -26.14 45.05
C GLN A 125 -3.80 -24.69 45.40
N ASP A 126 -4.65 -23.72 45.74
CA ASP A 126 -5.72 -23.73 46.75
C ASP A 126 -6.51 -22.39 46.68
N ALA A 127 -7.75 -22.42 47.18
CA ALA A 127 -8.61 -21.31 47.62
C ALA A 127 -9.28 -20.35 46.60
N GLY A 128 -10.47 -20.73 46.10
CA GLY A 128 -11.65 -19.84 46.21
C GLY A 128 -12.04 -18.91 45.05
N LYS A 129 -11.69 -19.16 43.78
CA LYS A 129 -12.15 -18.31 42.67
C LYS A 129 -13.50 -18.79 42.11
N LYS A 130 -14.57 -18.05 42.42
CA LYS A 130 -15.91 -18.24 41.82
C LYS A 130 -15.81 -18.19 40.28
N GLU A 131 -16.38 -19.18 39.59
CA GLU A 131 -16.65 -19.11 38.14
C GLU A 131 -17.64 -17.96 37.89
N LEU A 132 -17.13 -16.78 37.56
CA LEU A 132 -17.97 -15.65 37.16
C LEU A 132 -18.46 -15.89 35.73
N ARG A 133 -19.76 -15.71 35.50
CA ARG A 133 -20.40 -15.91 34.20
C ARG A 133 -21.06 -14.63 33.73
N CYS A 134 -20.89 -14.31 32.46
CA CYS A 134 -21.52 -13.16 31.84
C CYS A 134 -23.04 -13.30 31.91
N ALA A 135 -23.73 -12.32 32.51
CA ALA A 135 -25.19 -12.33 32.65
C ALA A 135 -25.94 -12.31 31.30
N ASN A 136 -25.31 -11.83 30.23
CA ASN A 136 -25.95 -11.71 28.92
C ASN A 136 -25.80 -12.97 28.05
N CYS A 137 -24.65 -13.64 28.09
CA CYS A 137 -24.36 -14.75 27.17
C CYS A 137 -23.87 -16.03 27.85
N GLY A 138 -23.79 -16.05 29.18
CA GLY A 138 -23.43 -17.20 30.00
C GLY A 138 -21.96 -17.64 29.94
N ARG A 139 -21.11 -16.94 29.16
CA ARG A 139 -19.71 -17.30 28.99
C ARG A 139 -18.93 -17.03 30.28
N PRO A 140 -18.09 -17.98 30.74
CA PRO A 140 -17.23 -17.75 31.89
C PRO A 140 -16.19 -16.67 31.59
N TYR A 141 -15.80 -15.91 32.62
CA TYR A 141 -14.80 -14.86 32.55
C TYR A 141 -13.96 -14.82 33.83
N ASN A 142 -12.79 -14.17 33.77
CA ASN A 142 -11.88 -14.05 34.90
C ASN A 142 -12.14 -12.77 35.69
N ALA A 143 -11.91 -12.81 37.00
CA ALA A 143 -11.97 -11.62 37.86
C ALA A 143 -10.87 -10.62 37.45
N GLY A 144 -11.24 -9.64 36.62
CA GLY A 144 -10.33 -8.69 35.97
C GLY A 144 -10.78 -8.29 34.57
N ASP A 145 -11.59 -9.12 33.91
CA ASP A 145 -12.14 -8.81 32.60
C ASP A 145 -13.15 -7.65 32.69
N LYS A 146 -12.92 -6.59 31.92
CA LYS A 146 -13.84 -5.44 31.86
C LYS A 146 -15.05 -5.71 30.97
N PHE A 147 -14.84 -6.48 29.90
CA PHE A 147 -15.86 -6.77 28.88
C PHE A 147 -15.87 -8.26 28.51
N CYS A 148 -17.04 -8.76 28.13
CA CYS A 148 -17.20 -10.13 27.70
C CYS A 148 -16.59 -10.36 26.31
N ALA A 149 -15.62 -11.26 26.19
CA ALA A 149 -14.98 -11.64 24.93
C ALA A 149 -15.91 -12.32 23.89
N ARG A 150 -17.20 -12.55 24.21
CA ARG A 150 -18.20 -13.09 23.27
C ARG A 150 -19.22 -12.06 22.83
N CYS A 151 -19.79 -11.29 23.77
CA CYS A 151 -20.89 -10.37 23.47
C CYS A 151 -20.54 -8.89 23.69
N GLY A 152 -19.30 -8.57 24.07
CA GLY A 152 -18.80 -7.21 24.27
C GLY A 152 -19.35 -6.47 25.49
N ARG A 153 -20.33 -7.03 26.21
CA ARG A 153 -20.96 -6.38 27.36
C ARG A 153 -20.02 -6.28 28.56
N ALA A 154 -20.08 -5.17 29.29
CA ALA A 154 -19.31 -4.95 30.50
C ALA A 154 -19.65 -5.99 31.60
N LEU A 155 -18.63 -6.42 32.35
CA LEU A 155 -18.70 -7.52 33.33
C LEU A 155 -18.68 -7.04 34.80
N HIS A 156 -19.02 -5.76 35.02
CA HIS A 156 -19.06 -5.08 36.30
C HIS A 156 -20.46 -5.17 36.93
#